data_AF-A0A7S2JZ02-F1
#
_entry.id   AF-A0A7S2JZ02-F1
#
_cell.length_a   1.000
_cell.length_b   1.000
_cell.length_c   1.000
_cell.angle_alpha   90.00
_cell.angle_beta   90.00
_cell.angle_gamma   90.00
#
_symmetry.space_group_name_H-M   'P 1'
#
loop_
_entity.id
_entity.type
_entity.pdbx_description
1 polymer ?
#
loop_
_entity_poly.entity_id
_entity_poly.type
_entity_poly.pdbx_seq_one_letter_code
_entity_poly.pdbx_strand_id
1 'polypeptide(L)'
;TIRLGYANCRICRCVDAGCAPPACFVMASGDSAGGRLPSCAACGQATRVVRRISFVDCPGHAELMATMISGASVFDAGLLVAASNVPCPSPQAAAHVAALAVAGAPLAGKIALVQSK
;
A
#
# COMPACT_ATOMS: atom_id res chain seq x y z
N THR A 1 -6.62 15.33 -2.02
CA THR A 1 -7.52 14.93 -3.13
C THR A 1 -8.92 14.71 -2.56
N ILE A 2 -9.98 15.23 -3.20
CA ILE A 2 -11.38 15.02 -2.76
C ILE A 2 -11.93 13.67 -3.27
N ARG A 3 -11.32 13.11 -4.32
CA ARG A 3 -11.66 11.80 -4.90
C ARG A 3 -10.66 10.73 -4.45
N LEU A 4 -11.14 9.48 -4.33
CA LEU A 4 -10.31 8.30 -4.10
C LEU A 4 -9.26 8.18 -5.21
N GLY A 5 -7.99 8.19 -4.82
CA GLY A 5 -6.89 7.92 -5.74
C GLY A 5 -6.74 6.41 -5.92
N TYR A 6 -6.53 5.97 -7.16
CA TYR A 6 -6.23 4.57 -7.47
C TYR A 6 -4.89 4.49 -8.16
N ALA A 7 -4.01 3.63 -7.64
CA ALA A 7 -2.71 3.37 -8.25
C ALA A 7 -2.43 1.88 -8.23
N ASN A 8 -2.17 1.32 -9.41
CA ASN A 8 -1.87 -0.10 -9.55
C ASN A 8 -0.39 -0.33 -9.79
N CYS A 9 0.16 -1.33 -9.10
CA CYS A 9 1.54 -1.74 -9.25
C CYS A 9 1.69 -3.26 -9.19
N ARG A 10 2.85 -3.72 -9.62
CA ARG A 10 3.22 -5.13 -9.64
C ARG A 10 4.54 -5.32 -8.94
N ILE A 11 4.56 -6.24 -7.99
CA ILE A 11 5.77 -6.76 -7.38
C ILE A 11 6.28 -7.86 -8.30
N CYS A 12 7.46 -7.64 -8.86
CA CYS A 12 8.17 -8.60 -9.70
C CYS A 12 9.36 -9.15 -8.93
N ARG A 13 9.68 -10.43 -9.13
CA ARG A 13 10.85 -11.09 -8.55
C ARG A 13 11.72 -11.64 -9.68
N CYS A 14 13.04 -11.57 -9.51
CA CYS A 14 13.98 -12.20 -10.43
C CYS A 14 13.69 -13.71 -10.57
N VAL A 15 13.89 -14.24 -11.78
CA VAL A 15 13.77 -15.69 -12.04
C VAL A 15 14.92 -16.49 -11.43
N ASP A 16 16.09 -15.87 -11.27
CA ASP A 16 17.26 -16.55 -10.72
C ASP A 16 17.18 -16.74 -9.22
N ALA A 17 17.30 -18.00 -8.80
CA ALA A 17 17.28 -18.40 -7.40
C ALA A 17 18.53 -17.92 -6.61
N GLY A 18 19.63 -17.60 -7.31
CA GLY A 18 20.86 -17.10 -6.70
C GLY A 18 20.81 -15.62 -6.30
N CYS A 19 19.76 -14.89 -6.70
CA CYS A 19 19.61 -13.47 -6.37
C CYS A 19 19.02 -13.29 -4.97
N ALA A 20 19.81 -12.77 -4.03
CA ALA A 20 19.42 -12.60 -2.64
C ALA A 20 18.36 -11.50 -2.44
N PRO A 21 17.34 -11.73 -1.56
CA PRO A 21 16.45 -10.67 -1.10
C PRO A 21 17.22 -9.59 -0.30
N PRO A 22 16.87 -8.30 -0.38
CA PRO A 22 15.71 -7.71 -1.06
C PRO A 22 15.95 -7.26 -2.51
N ALA A 23 17.19 -7.29 -2.99
CA ALA A 23 17.56 -6.76 -4.31
C ALA A 23 16.95 -7.54 -5.50
N CYS A 24 16.43 -8.74 -5.25
CA CYS A 24 15.74 -9.56 -6.24
C CYS A 24 14.29 -9.11 -6.54
N PHE A 25 13.78 -8.06 -5.88
CA PHE A 25 12.44 -7.51 -6.12
C PHE A 25 12.48 -6.18 -6.88
N VAL A 26 11.58 -6.01 -7.83
CA VAL A 26 11.41 -4.78 -8.61
C VAL A 26 9.92 -4.43 -8.73
N MET A 27 9.61 -3.14 -8.67
CA MET A 27 8.24 -2.63 -8.84
C MET A 27 8.02 -2.18 -10.29
N ALA A 28 6.89 -2.55 -10.87
CA ALA A 28 6.42 -2.03 -12.14
C ALA A 28 5.07 -1.33 -11.97
N SER A 29 4.91 -0.14 -12.55
CA SER A 29 3.65 0.62 -12.57
C SER A 29 2.73 0.16 -13.70
N GLY A 30 1.42 0.10 -13.45
CA GLY A 30 0.38 -0.07 -14.47
C GLY A 30 -0.21 -1.49 -14.61
N ASP A 31 -1.32 -1.56 -15.35
CA ASP A 31 -2.22 -2.72 -15.44
C ASP A 31 -2.09 -3.55 -16.71
N SER A 32 -1.30 -3.09 -17.68
CA SER A 32 -1.18 -3.75 -18.99
C SER A 32 -0.50 -5.11 -18.86
N ALA A 33 -1.24 -6.20 -19.00
CA ALA A 33 -0.69 -7.57 -18.92
C ALA A 33 0.39 -7.85 -20.00
N GLY A 34 0.39 -7.06 -21.08
CA GLY A 34 1.38 -7.11 -22.16
C GLY A 34 2.54 -6.10 -22.06
N GLY A 35 2.68 -5.38 -20.94
CA GLY A 35 3.80 -4.46 -20.74
C GLY A 35 5.11 -5.21 -20.48
N ARG A 36 6.22 -4.78 -21.10
CA ARG A 36 7.55 -5.35 -20.85
C ARG A 36 7.91 -5.18 -19.37
N LEU A 37 8.16 -6.30 -18.69
CA LEU A 37 8.57 -6.29 -17.28
C LEU A 37 10.00 -5.73 -17.17
N PRO A 38 10.31 -4.93 -16.14
CA PRO A 38 11.66 -4.45 -15.92
C PRO A 38 12.59 -5.62 -15.62
N SER A 39 13.83 -5.55 -16.11
CA SER A 39 14.88 -6.50 -15.72
C SER A 39 15.30 -6.28 -14.26
N CYS A 40 15.89 -7.31 -13.66
CA CYS A 40 16.38 -7.23 -12.29
C CYS A 40 17.54 -6.24 -12.20
N ALA A 41 17.45 -5.27 -11.28
CA ALA A 41 18.50 -4.26 -11.09
C ALA A 41 19.84 -4.84 -10.61
N ALA A 42 19.83 -6.01 -9.96
CA ALA A 42 21.02 -6.63 -9.38
C ALA A 42 21.79 -7.54 -10.35
N CYS A 43 21.10 -8.21 -11.28
CA CYS A 43 21.72 -9.22 -12.16
C CYS A 43 21.34 -9.08 -13.64
N GLY A 44 20.46 -8.13 -14.00
CA GLY A 44 20.04 -7.86 -15.38
C GLY A 44 19.05 -8.88 -15.97
N GLN A 45 18.69 -9.90 -15.22
CA GLN A 45 17.89 -11.04 -15.69
C GLN A 45 16.39 -10.73 -15.73
N ALA A 46 15.64 -11.58 -16.41
CA ALA A 46 14.20 -11.42 -16.54
C ALA A 46 13.51 -11.51 -15.16
N THR A 47 12.43 -10.75 -14.99
CA THR A 47 11.61 -10.81 -13.78
C THR A 47 10.26 -11.44 -14.08
N ARG A 48 9.67 -12.09 -13.07
CA ARG A 48 8.31 -12.61 -13.10
C ARG A 48 7.43 -11.87 -12.09
N VAL A 49 6.17 -11.63 -12.44
CA VAL A 49 5.21 -11.02 -11.52
C VAL A 49 4.89 -12.01 -10.40
N VAL A 50 5.04 -11.58 -9.14
CA VAL A 50 4.69 -12.35 -7.94
C VAL A 50 3.35 -11.91 -7.39
N ARG A 51 3.12 -10.60 -7.31
CA ARG A 51 1.85 -10.02 -6.81
C ARG A 51 1.50 -8.76 -7.57
N ARG A 52 0.19 -8.51 -7.70
CA ARG A 52 -0.35 -7.22 -8.15
C ARG A 52 -0.99 -6.57 -6.93
N ILE A 53 -0.76 -5.28 -6.74
CA ILE A 53 -1.28 -4.51 -5.62
C ILE A 53 -1.97 -3.27 -6.19
N SER A 54 -3.16 -3.00 -5.68
CA SER A 54 -3.92 -1.80 -5.97
C SER A 54 -3.96 -0.95 -4.72
N PHE A 55 -3.37 0.24 -4.78
CA PHE A 55 -3.45 1.23 -3.72
C PHE A 55 -4.70 2.07 -3.90
N VAL A 56 -5.42 2.24 -2.79
CA VAL A 56 -6.54 3.17 -2.68
C VAL A 56 -6.12 4.28 -1.72
N ASP A 57 -5.98 5.49 -2.24
CA ASP A 57 -5.65 6.67 -1.45
C ASP A 57 -6.94 7.27 -0.87
N CYS A 58 -7.07 7.18 0.45
CA CYS A 58 -8.20 7.72 1.19
C CYS A 58 -7.85 9.12 1.71
N PRO A 59 -8.71 10.12 1.49
CA PRO A 59 -8.49 11.46 2.05
C PRO A 59 -8.50 11.41 3.58
N GLY A 60 -7.47 12.00 4.21
CA GLY A 60 -7.35 11.95 5.66
C GLY A 60 -8.22 12.95 6.41
N HIS A 61 -8.71 14.03 5.79
CA HIS A 61 -9.40 15.10 6.51
C HIS A 61 -10.67 14.58 7.22
N ALA A 62 -10.98 15.10 8.41
CA ALA A 62 -12.06 14.61 9.27
C ALA A 62 -13.42 14.54 8.58
N GLU A 63 -13.71 15.47 7.67
CA GLU A 63 -14.95 15.53 6.88
C GLU A 63 -15.09 14.37 5.88
N LEU A 64 -14.00 13.66 5.56
CA LEU A 64 -13.94 12.60 4.56
C LEU A 64 -13.78 11.20 5.19
N MET A 65 -13.89 11.11 6.52
CA MET A 65 -13.95 9.84 7.26
C MET A 65 -15.07 8.92 6.75
N ALA A 66 -16.20 9.48 6.32
CA ALA A 66 -17.31 8.70 5.74
C ALA A 66 -16.88 7.95 4.47
N THR A 67 -16.05 8.56 3.62
CA THR A 67 -15.48 7.93 2.42
C THR A 67 -14.51 6.81 2.80
N MET A 68 -13.69 7.02 3.84
CA MET A 68 -12.79 5.99 4.37
C MET A 68 -13.55 4.78 4.91
N ILE A 69 -14.62 4.99 5.68
CA ILE A 69 -15.45 3.89 6.23
C ILE A 69 -16.20 3.16 5.12
N SER A 70 -16.73 3.89 4.14
CA SER A 70 -17.40 3.28 2.99
C SER A 70 -16.44 2.41 2.17
N GLY A 71 -15.19 2.86 2.00
CA GLY A 71 -14.13 2.11 1.32
C GLY A 71 -13.50 0.98 2.14
N ALA A 72 -13.61 1.03 3.48
CA ALA A 72 -12.97 0.06 4.37
C ALA A 72 -13.40 -1.39 4.13
N SER A 73 -14.63 -1.60 3.64
CA SER A 73 -15.14 -2.93 3.26
C SER A 73 -14.41 -3.55 2.07
N VAL A 74 -13.74 -2.74 1.25
CA VAL A 74 -13.01 -3.16 0.05
C VAL A 74 -11.52 -3.42 0.36
N PHE A 75 -11.02 -2.98 1.51
CA PHE A 75 -9.59 -3.05 1.81
C PHE A 75 -9.19 -4.39 2.43
N ASP A 76 -8.20 -5.04 1.82
CA ASP A 76 -7.58 -6.26 2.36
C ASP A 76 -6.55 -5.97 3.47
N ALA A 77 -5.89 -4.81 3.40
CA ALA A 77 -4.85 -4.34 4.31
C ALA A 77 -4.80 -2.80 4.34
N GLY A 78 -4.26 -2.23 5.42
CA GLY A 78 -4.19 -0.77 5.61
C GLY A 78 -2.77 -0.26 5.86
N LEU A 79 -2.45 0.91 5.32
CA LEU A 79 -1.24 1.67 5.65
C LEU A 79 -1.64 2.92 6.42
N LEU A 80 -1.20 3.03 7.67
CA LEU A 80 -1.41 4.24 8.47
C LEU A 80 -0.13 5.06 8.47
N VAL A 81 -0.15 6.19 7.75
CA VAL A 81 0.99 7.11 7.68
C VAL A 81 0.88 8.13 8.81
N ALA A 82 1.85 8.11 9.74
CA ALA A 82 1.96 9.08 10.83
C ALA A 82 3.16 10.00 10.58
N ALA A 83 2.96 11.31 10.71
CA ALA A 83 4.05 12.27 10.57
C ALA A 83 4.91 12.30 11.84
N SER A 84 6.22 12.47 11.69
CA SER A 84 7.19 12.46 12.79
C SER A 84 7.21 13.75 13.62
N ASN A 85 6.66 14.83 13.07
CA ASN A 85 6.68 16.18 13.63
C ASN A 85 5.47 16.53 14.51
N VAL A 86 4.45 15.68 14.56
CA VAL A 86 3.23 15.88 15.36
C VAL A 86 3.27 14.91 16.56
N PRO A 87 2.82 15.32 17.76
CA PRO A 87 2.69 14.42 18.89
C PRO A 87 1.87 13.17 18.54
N CYS A 88 2.44 12.00 18.82
CA CYS A 88 1.83 10.70 18.55
C CYS A 88 1.08 10.19 19.79
N PRO A 89 -0.18 9.71 19.65
CA PRO A 89 -1.01 9.72 18.44
C PRO A 89 -1.65 11.09 18.18
N SER A 90 -1.66 11.53 16.93
CA SER A 90 -2.43 12.73 16.56
C SER A 90 -3.95 12.42 16.69
N PRO A 91 -4.80 13.42 17.00
CA PRO A 91 -6.25 13.19 17.12
C PRO A 91 -6.87 12.53 15.90
N GLN A 92 -6.35 12.87 14.71
CA GLN A 92 -6.77 12.31 13.42
C GLN A 92 -6.32 10.85 13.25
N ALA A 93 -5.08 10.51 13.62
CA ALA A 93 -4.60 9.13 13.59
C ALA A 93 -5.38 8.25 14.58
N ALA A 94 -5.68 8.76 15.78
CA ALA A 94 -6.52 8.06 16.75
C ALA A 94 -7.94 7.82 16.20
N ALA A 95 -8.55 8.82 15.57
CA ALA A 95 -9.86 8.68 14.94
C ALA A 95 -9.85 7.64 13.80
N HIS A 96 -8.80 7.61 12.97
CA HIS A 96 -8.66 6.62 11.90
C HIS A 96 -8.54 5.19 12.44
N VAL A 97 -7.75 4.98 13.50
CA VAL A 97 -7.61 3.66 14.14
C VAL A 97 -8.94 3.22 14.76
N ALA A 98 -9.64 4.13 15.43
CA ALA A 98 -10.96 3.84 16.01
C ALA A 98 -12.00 3.50 14.93
N ALA A 99 -12.04 4.28 13.84
CA ALA A 99 -12.95 4.03 12.72
C ALA A 99 -12.69 2.67 12.06
N LEU A 100 -11.42 2.30 11.85
CA LEU A 100 -11.03 0.99 11.30
C LEU A 100 -11.38 -0.16 12.25
N ALA A 101 -11.27 0.04 13.57
CA ALA A 101 -11.67 -0.96 14.56
C ALA A 101 -13.18 -1.22 14.54
N VAL A 102 -13.98 -0.18 14.30
CA VAL A 102 -15.46 -0.28 14.23
C VAL A 102 -15.94 -0.81 12.87
N ALA A 103 -15.25 -0.50 11.78
CA ALA A 103 -15.60 -0.93 10.42
C ALA A 103 -15.52 -2.45 10.17
N GLY A 104 -15.10 -3.23 11.17
CA GLY A 104 -15.20 -4.69 11.15
C GLY A 104 -13.89 -5.39 10.82
N ALA A 105 -13.87 -6.69 11.06
CA ALA A 105 -12.70 -7.55 11.27
C ALA A 105 -11.65 -7.78 10.14
N PRO A 106 -11.82 -7.43 8.83
CA PRO A 106 -10.88 -7.89 7.79
C PRO A 106 -9.41 -7.41 7.95
N LEU A 107 -9.23 -6.29 8.66
CA LEU A 107 -7.94 -5.59 8.80
C LEU A 107 -7.21 -5.90 10.11
N ALA A 108 -7.80 -6.70 11.01
CA ALA A 108 -7.18 -7.06 12.28
C ALA A 108 -5.83 -7.77 12.02
N GLY A 109 -4.72 -7.15 12.44
CA GLY A 109 -3.36 -7.64 12.22
C GLY A 109 -2.76 -7.36 10.84
N LYS A 110 -3.47 -6.65 9.94
CA LYS A 110 -3.01 -6.32 8.57
C LYS A 110 -2.85 -4.80 8.36
N ILE A 111 -2.49 -4.09 9.44
CA ILE A 111 -2.21 -2.66 9.40
C ILE A 111 -0.70 -2.47 9.58
N ALA A 112 -0.06 -1.80 8.62
CA ALA A 112 1.33 -1.37 8.76
C ALA A 112 1.40 0.12 9.08
N LEU A 113 2.09 0.46 10.17
CA LEU A 113 2.39 1.83 10.57
C LEU A 113 3.60 2.34 9.79
N VAL A 114 3.44 3.46 9.10
CA VAL A 114 4.51 4.10 8.32
C VAL A 114 4.78 5.47 8.92
N GLN A 115 6.00 5.67 9.42
CA GLN A 115 6.40 6.99 9.91
C GLN A 115 6.99 7.80 8.75
N SER A 116 6.29 8.87 8.36
CA SER A 116 6.84 9.89 7.45
C SER A 116 7.65 10.90 8.25
N LYS A 117 8.74 11.42 7.67
CA LYS A 117 9.44 12.59 8.21
C LYS A 117 8.50 13.79 8.22
#